data_AF-A0A0C9ZUY1-F1
#
_entry.id   AF-A0A0C9ZUY1-F1
#
_cell.length_a   1.000
_cell.length_b   1.000
_cell.length_c   1.000
_cell.angle_alpha   90.00
_cell.angle_beta   90.00
_cell.angle_gamma   90.00
#
_symmetry.space_group_name_H-M   'P 1'
#
loop_
_entity.id
_entity.type
_entity.pdbx_description
1 polymer ?
#
loop_
_entity_poly.entity_id
_entity_poly.type
_entity_poly.pdbx_seq_one_letter_code
_entity_poly.pdbx_strand_id
1 'polypeptide(L)'
;TQNDFIAEYLDYRDVYLDIILDSETFARAGICETCQSAEATFNCVTCTGDHGWCRPCLIRSHQSLPFHKIQFWNNLCFHDVTLAELGFVWYLGHGGEPCPSYGGSEIYGYQDERVDGVTEAGSLPQDTTPVTVVHSSGVFTHNMSWCCCLGSNPHHLQLLRAGLFPASSTRPRTAFTFEVLDHFLIDALECKTSARSFFEKLTRLTNNAFPDSVPVSEKYIFINSEYQQYL
;
A
#
# COMPACT_ATOMS: atom_id res chain seq x y z
N THR A 1 -9.37 -34.91 -24.38
CA THR A 1 -9.70 -33.76 -25.24
C THR A 1 -10.00 -32.56 -24.37
N GLN A 2 -9.99 -31.32 -24.89
CA GLN A 2 -10.35 -30.12 -24.10
C GLN A 2 -11.76 -30.21 -23.48
N ASN A 3 -12.65 -31.01 -24.07
CA ASN A 3 -14.01 -31.25 -23.57
C ASN A 3 -14.06 -32.16 -22.33
N ASP A 4 -13.06 -33.01 -22.13
CA ASP A 4 -13.05 -33.97 -21.01
C ASP A 4 -12.84 -33.22 -19.67
N PHE A 5 -12.05 -32.15 -19.68
CA PHE A 5 -11.83 -31.29 -18.49
C PHE A 5 -13.06 -30.48 -18.10
N ILE A 6 -13.88 -30.07 -19.08
CA ILE A 6 -15.14 -29.36 -18.81
C ILE A 6 -16.15 -30.33 -18.19
N ALA A 7 -16.22 -31.57 -18.69
CA ALA A 7 -17.09 -32.59 -18.11
C ALA A 7 -16.71 -32.90 -16.65
N GLU A 8 -15.43 -33.05 -16.35
CA GLU A 8 -14.93 -33.21 -14.97
C GLU A 8 -15.22 -31.99 -14.08
N TYR A 9 -15.07 -30.77 -14.60
CA TYR A 9 -15.41 -29.55 -13.84
C TYR A 9 -16.89 -29.51 -13.45
N LEU A 10 -17.81 -29.97 -14.31
CA LEU A 10 -19.23 -29.94 -14.02
C LEU A 10 -19.62 -30.79 -12.80
N ASP A 11 -18.89 -31.88 -12.54
CA ASP A 11 -19.13 -32.74 -11.36
C ASP A 11 -18.78 -32.03 -10.04
N TYR A 12 -17.86 -31.04 -10.09
CA TYR A 12 -17.42 -30.27 -8.93
C TYR A 12 -17.95 -28.84 -8.91
N ARG A 13 -18.68 -28.42 -9.94
CA ARG A 13 -19.07 -27.01 -10.14
C ARG A 13 -19.71 -26.41 -8.90
N ASP A 14 -20.72 -27.09 -8.34
CA ASP A 14 -21.45 -26.57 -7.19
C ASP A 14 -20.57 -26.54 -5.93
N VAL A 15 -19.74 -27.57 -5.73
CA VAL A 15 -18.77 -27.64 -4.61
C VAL A 15 -17.72 -26.53 -4.72
N TYR A 16 -17.21 -26.26 -5.92
CA TYR A 16 -16.25 -25.19 -6.15
C TYR A 16 -16.87 -23.82 -5.94
N LEU A 17 -18.11 -23.62 -6.40
CA LEU A 17 -18.84 -22.38 -6.17
C LEU A 17 -19.08 -22.15 -4.68
N ASP A 18 -19.50 -23.17 -3.93
CA ASP A 18 -19.68 -23.07 -2.48
C ASP A 18 -18.35 -22.71 -1.78
N ILE A 19 -17.24 -23.36 -2.13
CA ILE A 19 -15.91 -23.05 -1.56
C ILE A 19 -15.47 -21.62 -1.90
N ILE A 20 -15.69 -21.17 -3.14
CA ILE A 20 -15.35 -19.81 -3.58
C ILE A 20 -16.19 -18.80 -2.80
N LEU A 21 -17.51 -18.99 -2.72
CA LEU A 21 -18.41 -18.11 -2.00
C LEU A 21 -18.12 -18.09 -0.50
N ASP A 22 -17.84 -19.23 0.12
CA ASP A 22 -17.42 -19.31 1.52
C ASP A 22 -16.13 -18.51 1.76
N SER A 23 -15.20 -18.53 0.80
CA SER A 23 -13.97 -17.72 0.88
C SER A 23 -14.20 -16.21 0.69
N GLU A 24 -15.33 -15.82 0.09
CA GLU A 24 -15.76 -14.42 0.00
C GLU A 24 -16.48 -13.95 1.28
N THR A 25 -16.90 -14.87 2.15
CA THR A 25 -17.43 -14.54 3.47
C THR A 25 -16.28 -14.34 4.46
N PHE A 26 -16.37 -13.29 5.28
CA PHE A 26 -15.45 -13.11 6.39
C PHE A 26 -15.83 -14.06 7.52
N ALA A 27 -15.39 -15.31 7.39
CA ALA A 27 -15.68 -16.37 8.34
C ALA A 27 -15.07 -16.10 9.73
N ARG A 28 -14.21 -15.07 9.87
CA ARG A 28 -13.55 -14.66 11.12
C ARG A 28 -14.07 -13.36 11.74
N ALA A 29 -15.36 -13.04 11.56
CA ALA A 29 -16.05 -12.13 12.47
C ALA A 29 -15.96 -12.68 13.91
N GLY A 30 -15.10 -12.10 14.72
CA GLY A 30 -14.85 -12.61 16.06
C GLY A 30 -13.63 -11.98 16.71
N ILE A 31 -12.49 -12.65 16.63
CA ILE A 31 -11.30 -12.31 17.42
C ILE A 31 -10.08 -12.22 16.51
N CYS A 32 -9.25 -11.19 16.73
CA CYS A 32 -7.99 -10.97 16.05
C CYS A 32 -7.07 -12.19 16.14
N GLU A 33 -6.62 -12.68 14.99
CA GLU A 33 -5.75 -13.86 14.88
C GLU A 33 -4.43 -13.71 15.64
N THR A 34 -3.87 -12.51 15.68
CA THR A 34 -2.54 -12.26 16.27
C THR A 34 -2.59 -12.05 17.77
N CYS A 35 -3.46 -11.16 18.27
CA CYS A 35 -3.45 -10.80 19.71
C CYS A 35 -4.49 -11.56 20.53
N GLN A 36 -5.47 -12.20 19.88
CA GLN A 36 -6.52 -13.00 20.52
C GLN A 36 -7.33 -12.26 21.60
N SER A 37 -7.27 -10.92 21.61
CA SER A 37 -7.80 -10.08 22.69
C SER A 37 -8.71 -8.94 22.22
N ALA A 38 -8.77 -8.71 20.90
CA ALA A 38 -9.54 -7.65 20.29
C ALA A 38 -10.36 -8.20 19.13
N GLU A 39 -11.40 -7.49 18.72
CA GLU A 39 -12.22 -7.86 17.58
C GLU A 39 -11.43 -7.81 16.26
N ALA A 40 -11.65 -8.82 15.41
CA ALA A 40 -11.14 -8.82 14.05
C ALA A 40 -12.09 -8.05 13.14
N THR A 41 -11.78 -6.78 12.87
CA THR A 41 -12.60 -5.90 12.02
C THR A 41 -11.97 -5.60 10.66
N PHE A 42 -10.74 -6.06 10.43
CA PHE A 42 -10.01 -5.87 9.18
C PHE A 42 -9.53 -7.20 8.61
N ASN A 43 -9.57 -7.33 7.29
CA ASN A 43 -8.95 -8.40 6.53
C ASN A 43 -8.06 -7.83 5.42
N CYS A 44 -7.22 -8.68 4.85
CA CYS A 44 -6.43 -8.36 3.68
C CYS A 44 -6.81 -9.30 2.55
N VAL A 45 -7.32 -8.77 1.46
CA VAL A 45 -7.75 -9.56 0.29
C VAL A 45 -6.60 -9.89 -0.66
N THR A 46 -5.38 -9.45 -0.33
CA THR A 46 -4.16 -9.79 -1.06
C THR A 46 -3.36 -10.90 -0.37
N CYS A 47 -3.49 -11.05 0.94
CA CYS A 47 -2.85 -12.13 1.67
C CYS A 47 -3.46 -13.48 1.29
N THR A 48 -2.64 -14.52 1.27
CA THR A 48 -3.13 -15.89 1.09
C THR A 48 -3.73 -16.40 2.39
N GLY A 49 -4.99 -16.81 2.34
CA GLY A 49 -5.71 -17.39 3.48
C GLY A 49 -6.77 -16.45 4.06
N ASP A 50 -7.64 -17.01 4.90
CA ASP A 50 -8.69 -16.26 5.58
C ASP A 50 -8.18 -15.72 6.92
N HIS A 51 -7.84 -14.43 6.93
CA HIS A 51 -7.23 -13.76 8.07
C HIS A 51 -8.08 -12.60 8.58
N GLY A 52 -8.17 -12.49 9.90
CA GLY A 52 -8.88 -11.41 10.59
C GLY A 52 -8.03 -10.74 11.65
N TRP A 53 -7.89 -9.42 11.59
CA TRP A 53 -7.05 -8.64 12.50
C TRP A 53 -7.78 -7.46 13.12
N CYS A 54 -7.36 -7.10 14.33
CA CYS A 54 -7.58 -5.75 14.84
C CYS A 54 -6.59 -4.78 14.17
N ARG A 55 -6.93 -3.48 14.14
CA ARG A 55 -6.13 -2.44 13.46
C ARG A 55 -4.62 -2.47 13.77
N PRO A 56 -4.16 -2.54 15.04
CA PRO A 56 -2.72 -2.56 15.33
C PRO A 56 -2.01 -3.82 14.80
N CYS A 57 -2.67 -4.98 14.90
CA CYS A 57 -2.09 -6.24 14.43
C CYS A 57 -2.04 -6.29 12.90
N LEU A 58 -3.05 -5.73 12.23
CA LEU A 58 -3.06 -5.59 10.78
C LEU A 58 -1.85 -4.78 10.31
N ILE A 59 -1.66 -3.57 10.84
CA ILE A 59 -0.58 -2.65 10.42
C ILE A 59 0.78 -3.32 10.63
N ARG A 60 1.00 -3.93 11.80
CA ARG A 60 2.26 -4.63 12.10
C ARG A 60 2.50 -5.80 11.14
N SER A 61 1.47 -6.57 10.82
CA SER A 61 1.59 -7.71 9.89
C SER A 61 1.84 -7.28 8.45
N HIS A 62 1.45 -6.05 8.09
CA HIS A 62 1.60 -5.48 6.74
C HIS A 62 2.71 -4.43 6.63
N GLN A 63 3.60 -4.32 7.63
CA GLN A 63 4.62 -3.27 7.66
C GLN A 63 5.55 -3.29 6.44
N SER A 64 5.82 -4.48 5.89
CA SER A 64 6.65 -4.70 4.70
C SER A 64 5.83 -5.03 3.45
N LEU A 65 4.51 -4.86 3.50
CA LEU A 65 3.57 -5.21 2.43
C LEU A 65 2.67 -4.00 2.10
N PRO A 66 3.26 -2.85 1.72
CA PRO A 66 2.52 -1.58 1.60
C PRO A 66 1.44 -1.60 0.51
N PHE A 67 1.55 -2.49 -0.49
CA PHE A 67 0.64 -2.55 -1.64
C PHE A 67 -0.47 -3.60 -1.50
N HIS A 68 -0.65 -4.17 -0.31
CA HIS A 68 -1.75 -5.08 -0.02
C HIS A 68 -3.07 -4.31 0.13
N LYS A 69 -4.15 -4.87 -0.40
CA LYS A 69 -5.51 -4.30 -0.32
C LYS A 69 -6.22 -4.80 0.94
N ILE A 70 -6.74 -3.86 1.71
CA ILE A 70 -7.37 -4.10 3.00
C ILE A 70 -8.85 -3.76 2.89
N GLN A 71 -9.70 -4.52 3.59
CA GLN A 71 -11.08 -4.13 3.79
C GLN A 71 -11.41 -4.04 5.28
N PHE A 72 -12.39 -3.19 5.60
CA PHE A 72 -12.95 -3.03 6.94
C PHE A 72 -14.38 -3.51 6.95
N TRP A 73 -14.72 -4.29 7.98
CA TRP A 73 -16.08 -4.72 8.25
C TRP A 73 -16.79 -3.69 9.12
N ASN A 74 -17.79 -3.01 8.57
CA ASN A 74 -18.57 -1.98 9.30
C ASN A 74 -19.86 -2.51 9.96
N ASN A 75 -19.98 -3.83 10.15
CA ASN A 75 -21.19 -4.56 10.57
C ASN A 75 -22.32 -4.68 9.54
N LEU A 76 -22.19 -4.06 8.36
CA LEU A 76 -23.16 -4.18 7.27
C LEU A 76 -22.52 -4.78 6.01
N CYS A 77 -21.36 -4.26 5.62
CA CYS A 77 -20.63 -4.70 4.44
C CYS A 77 -19.13 -4.43 4.60
N PHE A 78 -18.35 -5.01 3.69
CA PHE A 78 -16.97 -4.62 3.49
C PHE A 78 -16.88 -3.33 2.70
N HIS A 79 -16.01 -2.44 3.15
CA HIS A 79 -15.50 -1.37 2.32
C HIS A 79 -13.98 -1.39 2.29
N ASP A 80 -13.42 -0.99 1.15
CA ASP A 80 -11.98 -0.88 1.01
C ASP A 80 -11.46 0.21 1.96
N VAL A 81 -10.27 -0.03 2.49
CA VAL A 81 -9.52 0.93 3.30
C VAL A 81 -8.04 0.80 2.97
N THR A 82 -7.31 1.89 3.03
CA THR A 82 -5.86 1.89 2.77
C THR A 82 -5.08 1.77 4.08
N LEU A 83 -3.89 1.18 4.01
CA LEU A 83 -2.97 1.18 5.16
C LEU A 83 -2.70 2.60 5.68
N ALA A 84 -2.62 3.59 4.79
CA ALA A 84 -2.40 4.99 5.15
C ALA A 84 -3.55 5.57 6.00
N GLU A 85 -4.81 5.30 5.65
CA GLU A 85 -5.98 5.69 6.46
C GLU A 85 -5.98 5.02 7.84
N LEU A 86 -5.41 3.82 7.92
CA LEU A 86 -5.20 3.10 9.18
C LEU A 86 -4.01 3.61 9.98
N GLY A 87 -3.24 4.59 9.49
CA GLY A 87 -2.11 5.18 10.21
C GLY A 87 -0.78 4.46 9.98
N PHE A 88 -0.68 3.62 8.96
CA PHE A 88 0.62 3.14 8.48
C PHE A 88 1.45 4.33 7.97
N VAL A 89 2.67 4.45 8.47
CA VAL A 89 3.68 5.40 8.01
C VAL A 89 4.80 4.61 7.38
N TRP A 90 5.15 4.96 6.15
CA TRP A 90 6.29 4.38 5.47
C TRP A 90 7.53 5.22 5.77
N TYR A 91 8.38 4.71 6.65
CA TYR A 91 9.66 5.35 6.98
C TYR A 91 10.69 5.10 5.89
N LEU A 92 11.26 6.18 5.36
CA LEU A 92 12.31 6.10 4.36
C LEU A 92 13.67 6.14 5.04
N GLY A 93 14.46 5.09 4.82
CA GLY A 93 15.73 4.87 5.52
C GLY A 93 15.57 4.03 6.79
N HIS A 94 16.66 3.89 7.54
CA HIS A 94 16.70 3.23 8.86
C HIS A 94 16.01 1.85 8.94
N GLY A 95 16.02 1.08 7.85
CA GLY A 95 15.39 -0.25 7.82
C GLY A 95 13.86 -0.23 7.93
N GLY A 96 13.21 0.92 7.68
CA GLY A 96 11.75 1.06 7.84
C GLY A 96 11.33 1.56 9.23
N GLU A 97 12.27 2.01 10.06
CA GLU A 97 12.00 2.59 11.38
C GLU A 97 11.98 4.12 11.37
N PRO A 98 11.33 4.76 12.37
CA PRO A 98 11.41 6.19 12.61
C PRO A 98 12.83 6.77 12.52
N CYS A 99 12.97 7.89 11.83
CA CYS A 99 14.23 8.61 11.78
C CYS A 99 14.66 9.05 13.20
N PRO A 100 15.84 8.66 13.71
CA PRO A 100 16.26 8.99 15.08
C PRO A 100 16.47 10.50 15.27
N SER A 101 16.79 11.22 14.19
CA SER A 101 16.94 12.69 14.23
C SER A 101 15.62 13.43 14.44
N TYR A 102 14.47 12.76 14.30
CA TYR A 102 13.16 13.37 14.57
C TYR A 102 12.90 13.58 16.09
N GLY A 103 13.61 12.85 16.95
CA GLY A 103 13.53 12.97 18.42
C GLY A 103 14.83 13.48 19.08
N GLY A 104 15.81 13.92 18.29
CA GLY A 104 17.18 14.20 18.73
C GLY A 104 17.50 15.67 19.01
N SER A 105 16.57 16.45 19.55
CA SER A 105 16.86 17.78 20.11
C SER A 105 17.01 17.70 21.64
N GLU A 106 17.98 16.93 22.14
CA GLU A 106 18.43 17.04 23.53
C GLU A 106 19.49 18.15 23.70
N ILE A 107 19.22 19.40 23.28
CA ILE A 107 20.19 20.50 23.51
C ILE A 107 19.59 21.80 24.12
N TYR A 108 18.28 21.91 24.37
CA TYR A 108 17.79 22.98 25.25
C TYR A 108 17.03 22.40 26.44
N GLY A 109 17.75 22.26 27.55
CA GLY A 109 17.19 21.92 28.85
C GLY A 109 16.17 22.98 29.27
N TYR A 110 14.90 22.57 29.28
CA TYR A 110 13.89 23.20 30.12
C TYR A 110 13.43 22.11 31.09
N GLN A 111 13.79 22.26 32.36
CA GLN A 111 13.23 21.45 33.44
C GLN A 111 11.81 21.96 33.68
N ASP A 112 10.81 21.15 33.32
CA ASP A 112 9.46 21.35 33.83
C ASP A 112 9.22 20.39 35.00
N GLU A 113 9.54 20.87 36.20
CA GLU A 113 9.04 20.29 37.43
C GLU A 113 7.56 20.67 37.57
N ARG A 114 6.66 19.83 37.03
CA ARG A 114 5.31 19.51 37.55
C ARG A 114 4.37 19.05 36.43
N VAL A 115 4.28 17.74 36.20
CA VAL A 115 2.98 17.07 35.95
C VAL A 115 3.04 15.65 36.50
N ASP A 116 2.42 15.46 37.65
CA ASP A 116 1.99 14.14 38.10
C ASP A 116 0.80 13.70 37.23
N GLY A 117 0.92 12.58 36.52
CA GLY A 117 -0.23 11.94 35.87
C GLY A 117 0.06 11.31 34.52
N VAL A 118 0.13 9.97 34.53
CA VAL A 118 0.06 9.03 33.41
C VAL A 118 -0.63 9.60 32.15
N THR A 119 0.08 9.70 31.03
CA THR A 119 -0.50 9.56 29.69
C THR A 119 0.50 8.89 28.74
N GLU A 120 -0.06 8.02 27.91
CA GLU A 120 0.56 7.07 27.01
C GLU A 120 1.46 7.73 25.96
N ALA A 121 2.40 6.96 25.42
CA ALA A 121 3.39 7.33 24.41
C ALA A 121 2.82 8.18 23.25
N GLY A 122 2.77 9.50 23.45
CA GLY A 122 2.44 10.50 22.45
C GLY A 122 3.70 11.02 21.80
N SER A 123 4.27 10.25 20.87
CA SER A 123 5.31 10.73 19.96
C SER A 123 4.78 11.96 19.21
N LEU A 124 5.55 13.05 19.20
CA LEU A 124 5.29 14.22 18.34
C LEU A 124 4.94 13.76 16.91
N PRO A 125 3.99 14.41 16.22
CA PRO A 125 3.63 14.02 14.86
C PRO A 125 4.86 14.13 13.96
N GLN A 126 5.32 12.98 13.45
CA GLN A 126 6.27 12.95 12.35
C GLN A 126 5.61 13.64 11.16
N ASP A 127 6.26 14.66 10.63
CA ASP A 127 5.81 15.34 9.42
C ASP A 127 5.89 14.31 8.30
N THR A 128 4.72 13.87 7.86
CA THR A 128 4.57 12.88 6.81
C THR A 128 4.03 13.55 5.56
N THR A 129 4.57 13.16 4.42
CA THR A 129 4.09 13.64 3.12
C THR A 129 3.30 12.53 2.44
N PRO A 130 2.06 12.79 1.98
CA PRO A 130 1.36 11.82 1.15
C PRO A 130 2.02 11.73 -0.23
N VAL A 131 2.41 10.51 -0.60
CA VAL A 131 3.02 10.16 -1.88
C VAL A 131 2.17 9.08 -2.54
N THR A 132 1.79 9.33 -3.79
CA THR A 132 1.09 8.33 -4.62
C THR A 132 2.12 7.40 -5.25
N VAL A 133 1.96 6.10 -5.05
CA VAL A 133 2.83 5.06 -5.60
C VAL A 133 2.03 4.22 -6.59
N VAL A 134 2.53 4.13 -7.81
CA VAL A 134 2.00 3.25 -8.85
C VAL A 134 2.68 1.89 -8.73
N HIS A 135 1.88 0.85 -8.54
CA HIS A 135 2.31 -0.53 -8.38
C HIS A 135 1.57 -1.42 -9.40
N SER A 136 2.06 -2.63 -9.66
CA SER A 136 1.46 -3.56 -10.62
C SER A 136 0.02 -3.96 -10.27
N SER A 137 -0.33 -3.95 -8.98
CA SER A 137 -1.67 -4.28 -8.47
C SER A 137 -2.64 -3.09 -8.38
N GLY A 138 -2.16 -1.86 -8.65
CA GLY A 138 -2.96 -0.64 -8.55
C GLY A 138 -2.16 0.60 -8.13
N VAL A 139 -2.88 1.67 -7.80
CA VAL A 139 -2.36 2.97 -7.40
C VAL A 139 -2.67 3.21 -5.93
N PHE A 140 -1.64 3.43 -5.13
CA PHE A 140 -1.74 3.56 -3.67
C PHE A 140 -1.29 4.95 -3.25
N THR A 141 -1.82 5.46 -2.13
CA THR A 141 -1.27 6.66 -1.50
C THR A 141 -0.78 6.30 -0.10
N HIS A 142 0.47 6.63 0.20
CA HIS A 142 1.10 6.36 1.49
C HIS A 142 1.59 7.64 2.14
N ASN A 143 1.49 7.70 3.46
CA ASN A 143 2.13 8.72 4.27
C ASN A 143 3.59 8.32 4.47
N MET A 144 4.51 9.07 3.88
CA MET A 144 5.96 8.80 3.96
C MET A 144 6.63 9.75 4.94
N SER A 145 7.48 9.20 5.81
CA SER A 145 8.38 9.96 6.68
C SER A 145 9.79 9.92 6.11
N TRP A 146 10.36 11.10 5.88
CA TRP A 146 11.68 11.25 5.25
C TRP A 146 12.80 11.15 6.29
N CYS A 147 13.92 10.52 5.92
CA CYS A 147 15.14 10.59 6.71
C CYS A 147 15.65 12.05 6.70
N CYS A 148 15.91 12.58 7.88
CA CYS A 148 16.43 13.94 8.10
C CYS A 148 17.78 13.95 8.83
N CYS A 149 18.47 12.81 8.91
CA CYS A 149 19.81 12.75 9.49
C CYS A 149 20.80 13.67 8.76
N LEU A 150 21.86 14.08 9.46
CA LEU A 150 22.97 14.82 8.84
C LEU A 150 23.56 13.99 7.69
N GLY A 151 23.65 14.59 6.51
CA GLY A 151 24.12 13.89 5.29
C GLY A 151 23.07 12.96 4.66
N SER A 152 21.80 13.05 5.07
CA SER A 152 20.71 12.34 4.41
C SER A 152 20.60 12.71 2.93
N ASN A 153 20.19 11.72 2.14
CA ASN A 153 19.97 11.89 0.71
C ASN A 153 18.80 12.84 0.44
N PRO A 154 18.79 13.57 -0.69
CA PRO A 154 17.59 14.22 -1.21
C PRO A 154 16.42 13.23 -1.37
N HIS A 155 15.18 13.71 -1.26
CA HIS A 155 13.96 12.89 -1.24
C HIS A 155 13.85 11.90 -2.40
N HIS A 156 14.15 12.32 -3.63
CA HIS A 156 14.08 11.44 -4.80
C HIS A 156 15.08 10.26 -4.73
N LEU A 157 16.25 10.45 -4.12
CA LEU A 157 17.21 9.37 -3.89
C LEU A 157 16.81 8.47 -2.71
N GLN A 158 16.09 9.00 -1.71
CA GLN A 158 15.51 8.18 -0.64
C GLN A 158 14.44 7.22 -1.20
N LEU A 159 13.60 7.71 -2.12
CA LEU A 159 12.64 6.87 -2.85
C LEU A 159 13.33 5.77 -3.66
N LEU A 160 14.38 6.11 -4.42
CA LEU A 160 15.13 5.12 -5.20
C LEU A 160 15.72 4.02 -4.30
N ARG A 161 16.26 4.39 -3.13
CA ARG A 161 16.74 3.41 -2.14
C ARG A 161 15.62 2.54 -1.56
N ALA A 162 14.39 3.04 -1.53
CA ALA A 162 13.21 2.28 -1.13
C ALA A 162 12.60 1.47 -2.28
N GLY A 163 13.25 1.38 -3.45
CA GLY A 163 12.73 0.64 -4.60
C GLY A 163 11.66 1.39 -5.40
N LEU A 164 11.58 2.72 -5.23
CA LEU A 164 10.57 3.57 -5.86
C LEU A 164 11.24 4.56 -6.82
N PHE A 165 10.89 4.50 -8.10
CA PHE A 165 11.33 5.47 -9.10
C PHE A 165 10.48 6.75 -9.01
N PRO A 166 11.07 7.91 -8.71
CA PRO A 166 10.34 9.15 -8.54
C PRO A 166 9.89 9.74 -9.89
N ALA A 167 8.65 10.24 -9.96
CA ALA A 167 8.16 10.95 -11.13
C ALA A 167 8.81 12.34 -11.32
N SER A 168 9.46 12.87 -10.27
CA SER A 168 10.13 14.16 -10.28
C SER A 168 11.24 14.19 -9.24
N SER A 169 12.40 14.76 -9.59
CA SER A 169 13.54 14.90 -8.68
C SER A 169 13.40 16.06 -7.68
N THR A 170 12.57 17.06 -7.99
CA THR A 170 12.43 18.29 -7.19
C THR A 170 11.40 18.17 -6.08
N ARG A 171 10.22 17.59 -6.38
CA ARG A 171 9.14 17.38 -5.39
C ARG A 171 8.39 16.10 -5.73
N PRO A 172 8.93 14.92 -5.37
CA PRO A 172 8.31 13.64 -5.71
C PRO A 172 7.02 13.45 -4.90
N ARG A 173 5.88 13.70 -5.55
CA ARG A 173 4.52 13.37 -5.02
C ARG A 173 3.93 12.13 -5.68
N THR A 174 4.58 11.64 -6.72
CA THR A 174 4.26 10.40 -7.40
C THR A 174 5.55 9.60 -7.58
N ALA A 175 5.48 8.30 -7.37
CA ALA A 175 6.57 7.35 -7.63
C ALA A 175 6.02 6.06 -8.23
N PHE A 176 6.89 5.25 -8.80
CA PHE A 176 6.57 3.98 -9.44
C PHE A 176 7.41 2.88 -8.82
N THR A 177 6.86 1.70 -8.61
CA THR A 177 7.73 0.54 -8.36
C THR A 177 8.48 0.17 -9.63
N PHE A 178 9.69 -0.39 -9.50
CA PHE A 178 10.40 -0.89 -10.68
C PHE A 178 9.61 -2.00 -11.40
N GLU A 179 8.91 -2.85 -10.64
CA GLU A 179 8.04 -3.90 -11.19
C GLU A 179 6.96 -3.35 -12.13
N VAL A 180 6.29 -2.24 -11.79
CA VAL A 180 5.26 -1.69 -12.68
C VAL A 180 5.86 -1.11 -13.97
N LEU A 181 7.10 -0.63 -13.91
CA LEU A 181 7.83 -0.18 -15.10
C LEU A 181 8.20 -1.36 -16.00
N ASP A 182 8.63 -2.49 -15.42
CA ASP A 182 8.91 -3.73 -16.16
C ASP A 182 7.62 -4.28 -16.81
N HIS A 183 6.51 -4.28 -16.08
CA HIS A 183 5.20 -4.69 -16.63
C HIS A 183 4.76 -3.79 -17.78
N PHE A 184 4.96 -2.47 -17.66
CA PHE A 184 4.63 -1.54 -18.74
C PHE A 184 5.50 -1.81 -19.97
N LEU A 185 6.80 -2.04 -19.80
CA LEU A 185 7.71 -2.33 -20.90
C LEU A 185 7.26 -3.57 -21.69
N ILE A 186 6.91 -4.65 -20.99
CA ILE A 186 6.44 -5.89 -21.62
C ILE A 186 5.08 -5.65 -22.33
N ASP A 187 4.11 -5.01 -21.67
CA ASP A 187 2.81 -4.72 -22.27
C ASP A 187 2.92 -3.77 -23.49
N ALA A 188 3.89 -2.86 -23.48
CA ALA A 188 4.16 -1.96 -24.61
C ALA A 188 4.77 -2.71 -25.81
N LEU A 189 5.69 -3.65 -25.56
CA LEU A 189 6.36 -4.43 -26.61
C LEU A 189 5.46 -5.51 -27.20
N GLU A 190 4.82 -6.32 -26.36
CA GLU A 190 4.05 -7.49 -26.79
C GLU A 190 2.63 -7.11 -27.25
N CYS A 191 1.97 -6.22 -26.50
CA CYS A 191 0.57 -5.88 -26.73
C CYS A 191 0.38 -4.53 -27.43
N LYS A 192 1.47 -3.79 -27.72
CA LYS A 192 1.42 -2.41 -28.27
C LYS A 192 0.58 -1.48 -27.40
N THR A 193 0.58 -1.72 -26.10
CA THR A 193 -0.24 -0.99 -25.14
C THR A 193 0.32 0.42 -24.97
N SER A 194 -0.52 1.44 -25.16
CA SER A 194 -0.14 2.82 -24.84
C SER A 194 -0.01 3.00 -23.32
N ALA A 195 0.84 3.92 -22.84
CA ALA A 195 0.94 4.19 -21.40
C ALA A 195 -0.40 4.63 -20.80
N ARG A 196 -1.24 5.33 -21.57
CA ARG A 196 -2.59 5.69 -21.14
C ARG A 196 -3.44 4.46 -20.89
N SER A 197 -3.51 3.53 -21.84
CA SER A 197 -4.29 2.29 -21.70
C SER A 197 -3.76 1.40 -20.58
N PHE A 198 -2.44 1.33 -20.42
CA PHE A 198 -1.81 0.62 -19.31
C PHE A 198 -2.16 1.25 -17.96
N PHE A 199 -2.15 2.58 -17.87
CA PHE A 199 -2.55 3.27 -16.66
C PHE A 199 -4.05 3.12 -16.36
N GLU A 200 -4.92 3.18 -17.38
CA GLU A 200 -6.36 2.90 -17.24
C GLU A 200 -6.62 1.45 -16.76
N LYS A 201 -5.78 0.49 -17.15
CA LYS A 201 -5.78 -0.87 -16.58
C LYS A 201 -5.45 -0.82 -15.08
N LEU A 202 -4.43 -0.07 -14.66
CA LEU A 202 -4.08 0.09 -13.24
C LEU A 202 -5.16 0.80 -12.42
N THR A 203 -5.84 1.82 -12.96
CA THR A 203 -6.94 2.49 -12.25
C THR A 203 -8.10 1.53 -12.03
N ARG A 204 -8.45 0.70 -13.04
CA ARG A 204 -9.47 -0.34 -12.88
C ARG A 204 -9.06 -1.43 -11.91
N LEU A 205 -7.78 -1.82 -11.86
CA LEU A 205 -7.28 -2.73 -10.84
C LEU A 205 -7.38 -2.12 -9.43
N THR A 206 -7.25 -0.79 -9.31
CA THR A 206 -7.36 -0.07 -8.03
C THR A 206 -8.81 0.02 -7.57
N ASN A 207 -9.70 0.51 -8.44
CA ASN A 207 -11.14 0.59 -8.20
C ASN A 207 -11.87 0.44 -9.53
N ASN A 208 -12.40 -0.75 -9.80
CA ASN A 208 -13.09 -1.01 -11.06
C ASN A 208 -14.48 -0.34 -11.13
N ALA A 209 -15.12 -0.12 -9.98
CA ALA A 209 -16.44 0.50 -9.92
C ALA A 209 -16.37 2.01 -10.19
N PHE A 210 -15.32 2.67 -9.68
CA PHE A 210 -15.11 4.12 -9.79
C PHE A 210 -13.66 4.42 -10.20
N PRO A 211 -13.23 4.08 -11.42
CA PRO A 211 -11.84 4.25 -11.85
C PRO A 211 -11.38 5.72 -11.86
N ASP A 212 -12.31 6.66 -12.04
CA ASP A 212 -12.03 8.10 -12.06
C ASP A 212 -11.74 8.67 -10.67
N SER A 213 -12.04 7.95 -9.59
CA SER A 213 -11.73 8.38 -8.22
C SER A 213 -10.28 8.10 -7.81
N VAL A 214 -9.53 7.37 -8.64
CA VAL A 214 -8.14 7.00 -8.35
C VAL A 214 -7.26 8.25 -8.50
N PRO A 215 -6.39 8.59 -7.53
CA PRO A 215 -5.58 9.80 -7.61
C PRO A 215 -4.52 9.70 -8.71
N VAL A 216 -4.70 10.46 -9.79
CA VAL A 216 -3.77 10.56 -10.91
C VAL A 216 -3.15 11.97 -10.92
N SER A 217 -1.83 12.11 -10.88
CA SER A 217 -1.20 13.41 -11.14
C SER A 217 -1.12 13.68 -12.65
N GLU A 218 -1.58 14.83 -13.14
CA GLU A 218 -1.62 15.16 -14.59
C GLU A 218 -0.25 15.13 -15.32
N LYS A 219 0.85 14.87 -14.61
CA LYS A 219 2.22 14.82 -15.14
C LYS A 219 2.60 13.51 -15.84
N TYR A 220 1.74 12.48 -15.84
CA TYR A 220 2.00 11.18 -16.48
C TYR A 220 2.39 11.27 -17.97
N ILE A 221 2.02 12.35 -18.66
CA ILE A 221 2.25 12.50 -20.11
C ILE A 221 3.75 12.69 -20.44
N PHE A 222 4.59 13.14 -19.49
CA PHE A 222 5.96 13.55 -19.80
C PHE A 222 7.06 12.48 -19.58
N ILE A 223 6.86 11.49 -18.71
CA ILE A 223 7.89 10.46 -18.47
C ILE A 223 7.97 9.50 -19.67
N ASN A 224 6.87 9.38 -20.41
CA ASN A 224 6.76 8.48 -21.55
C ASN A 224 7.57 8.95 -22.77
N SER A 225 7.89 10.25 -22.90
CA SER A 225 8.70 10.76 -24.03
C SER A 225 10.20 10.56 -23.83
N GLU A 226 10.70 10.52 -22.60
CA GLU A 226 12.13 10.31 -22.35
C GLU A 226 12.49 8.82 -22.34
N TYR A 227 11.64 7.94 -21.78
CA TYR A 227 11.93 6.49 -21.77
C TYR A 227 11.83 5.83 -23.16
N GLN A 228 10.95 6.32 -24.04
CA GLN A 228 10.90 5.83 -25.44
C GLN A 228 12.11 6.25 -26.29
N GLN A 229 12.97 7.16 -25.82
CA GLN A 229 14.21 7.50 -26.54
C GLN A 229 15.36 6.52 -26.25
N TYR A 230 15.21 5.65 -25.24
CA TYR A 230 16.24 4.69 -24.83
C TYR A 230 15.84 3.21 -25.12
N LEU A 231 14.74 2.99 -25.84
CA LEU A 231 14.30 1.70 -26.39
C LEU A 231 14.40 1.75 -27.92
#